data_AF-A0A951ZAG1-F1
#
_entry.id   AF-A0A951ZAG1-F1
#
_cell.length_a   1.000
_cell.length_b   1.000
_cell.length_c   1.000
_cell.angle_alpha   90.00
_cell.angle_beta   90.00
_cell.angle_gamma   90.00
#
_symmetry.space_group_name_H-M   'P 1'
#
loop_
_entity.id
_entity.type
_entity.pdbx_description
1 polymer ?
#
loop_
_entity_poly.entity_id
_entity_poly.type
_entity_poly.pdbx_seq_one_letter_code
_entity_poly.pdbx_strand_id
1 'polypeptide(L)'
;MPILSRLPIAAAATLAVLASCTALAPSTDYDRHRLSEITLPRDHGEVFYFDVAVDSAFPADDAEAEAVRMRWLDEWLKLRKMCPDGHEVLERRSFGFLEDNPAHRDLRYEVRCRPRAAAGTAATS
;
A
#
# COMPACT_ATOMS: atom_id res chain seq x y z
N MET A 1 -41.65 65.54 17.58
CA MET A 1 -40.68 65.20 18.65
C MET A 1 -40.52 63.68 18.68
N PRO A 2 -39.28 63.17 18.56
CA PRO A 2 -38.97 61.75 18.40
C PRO A 2 -38.75 61.07 19.75
N ILE A 3 -39.09 59.79 19.88
CA ILE A 3 -38.46 58.93 20.90
C ILE A 3 -38.13 57.59 20.23
N LEU A 4 -36.86 57.46 19.84
CA LEU A 4 -36.20 56.17 19.64
C LEU A 4 -36.22 55.42 20.98
N SER A 5 -36.77 54.22 20.99
CA SER A 5 -36.58 53.26 22.08
C SER A 5 -35.60 52.18 21.65
N ARG A 6 -34.67 51.90 22.55
CA ARG A 6 -33.42 51.16 22.39
C ARG A 6 -33.64 49.64 22.31
N LEU A 7 -32.69 48.98 21.63
CA LEU A 7 -32.51 47.54 21.42
C LEU A 7 -32.67 46.67 22.69
N PRO A 8 -32.84 45.35 22.51
CA PRO A 8 -31.70 44.50 22.86
C PRO A 8 -31.28 43.53 21.75
N ILE A 9 -29.95 43.46 21.61
CA ILE A 9 -29.16 42.47 20.91
C ILE A 9 -29.54 41.08 21.44
N ALA A 10 -30.04 40.19 20.57
CA ALA A 10 -30.09 38.76 20.85
C ALA A 10 -29.31 38.05 19.75
N ALA A 11 -28.04 37.77 20.08
CA ALA A 11 -27.13 36.98 19.30
C ALA A 11 -27.72 35.57 19.07
N ALA A 12 -27.96 35.23 17.82
CA ALA A 12 -28.27 33.86 17.40
C ALA A 12 -27.35 33.48 16.22
N ALA A 13 -26.04 33.50 16.48
CA ALA A 13 -25.06 32.80 15.66
C ALA A 13 -24.74 31.49 16.37
N THR A 14 -25.69 30.56 16.35
CA THR A 14 -25.47 29.18 16.79
C THR A 14 -24.51 28.55 15.79
N LEU A 15 -23.21 28.54 16.13
CA LEU A 15 -22.18 27.78 15.44
C LEU A 15 -22.60 26.30 15.42
N ALA A 16 -23.19 25.85 14.32
CA ALA A 16 -23.34 24.44 14.02
C ALA A 16 -21.97 23.90 13.58
N VAL A 17 -21.06 23.71 14.55
CA VAL A 17 -19.89 22.84 14.35
C VAL A 17 -20.41 21.42 14.47
N LEU A 18 -21.13 20.97 13.43
CA LEU A 18 -21.44 19.58 13.26
C LEU A 18 -20.12 18.86 13.00
N ALA A 19 -19.77 18.04 13.99
CA ALA A 19 -18.67 17.11 13.99
C ALA A 19 -18.43 16.52 12.60
N SER A 20 -17.33 16.93 11.98
CA SER A 20 -16.74 16.19 10.87
C SER A 20 -16.14 14.91 11.45
N CYS A 21 -16.98 13.92 11.72
CA CYS A 21 -16.52 12.54 11.77
C CYS A 21 -16.18 12.14 10.33
N THR A 22 -15.10 12.70 9.78
CA THR A 22 -14.37 12.00 8.73
C THR A 22 -13.95 10.70 9.38
N ALA A 23 -14.61 9.60 9.04
CA ALA A 23 -14.12 8.28 9.32
C ALA A 23 -12.62 8.33 8.99
N LEU A 24 -11.76 8.06 9.98
CA LEU A 24 -10.35 7.87 9.70
C LEU A 24 -10.30 6.63 8.81
N ALA A 25 -10.38 6.85 7.50
CA ALA A 25 -10.04 5.82 6.55
C ALA A 25 -8.64 5.36 6.95
N PRO A 26 -8.40 4.05 7.12
CA PRO A 26 -7.05 3.57 7.32
C PRO A 26 -6.19 4.21 6.22
N SER A 27 -5.05 4.77 6.61
CA SER A 27 -4.11 5.26 5.62
C SER A 27 -3.83 4.12 4.63
N THR A 28 -3.62 4.44 3.36
CA THR A 28 -3.21 3.43 2.36
C THR A 28 -2.00 2.61 2.83
N ASP A 29 -1.22 3.20 3.73
CA ASP A 29 -0.09 2.64 4.46
C ASP A 29 -0.46 1.53 5.47
N TYR A 30 -1.61 1.63 6.13
CA TYR A 30 -2.04 0.65 7.14
C TYR A 30 -2.27 -0.72 6.53
N ASP A 31 -3.09 -0.80 5.47
CA ASP A 31 -3.38 -2.08 4.82
C ASP A 31 -2.13 -2.68 4.18
N ARG A 32 -1.22 -1.86 3.63
CA ARG A 32 0.08 -2.35 3.15
C ARG A 32 0.83 -3.09 4.26
N HIS A 33 1.00 -2.48 5.43
CA HIS A 33 1.74 -3.11 6.53
C HIS A 33 0.99 -4.29 7.15
N ARG A 34 -0.34 -4.20 7.25
CA ARG A 34 -1.17 -5.25 7.86
C ARG A 34 -1.21 -6.50 6.98
N LEU A 35 -1.45 -6.31 5.68
CA LEU A 35 -1.76 -7.39 4.76
C LEU A 35 -0.55 -7.87 3.98
N SER A 36 0.58 -7.16 3.98
CA SER A 36 1.71 -7.56 3.14
C SER A 36 3.07 -7.36 3.77
N GLU A 37 4.04 -8.15 3.32
CA GLU A 37 5.43 -8.03 3.72
C GLU A 37 6.40 -8.51 2.63
N ILE A 38 7.66 -8.10 2.76
CA ILE A 38 8.77 -8.62 1.96
C ILE A 38 9.58 -9.60 2.80
N THR A 39 9.62 -10.85 2.34
CA THR A 39 10.36 -11.96 2.94
C THR A 39 11.59 -12.25 2.09
N LEU A 40 12.77 -12.23 2.70
CA LEU A 40 14.02 -12.59 2.04
C LEU A 40 14.35 -14.06 2.34
N PRO A 41 14.65 -14.89 1.33
CA PRO A 41 15.04 -16.27 1.58
C PRO A 41 16.41 -16.32 2.29
N ARG A 42 16.60 -17.34 3.13
CA ARG A 42 17.80 -17.47 3.99
C ARG A 42 19.08 -17.72 3.20
N ASP A 43 18.96 -18.27 2.00
CA ASP A 43 20.07 -18.59 1.10
C ASP A 43 20.55 -17.39 0.27
N HIS A 44 19.93 -16.21 0.43
CA HIS A 44 20.28 -14.99 -0.28
C HIS A 44 20.21 -15.11 -1.82
N GLY A 45 19.22 -15.82 -2.35
CA GLY A 45 18.97 -15.91 -3.78
C GLY A 45 18.61 -14.57 -4.46
N GLU A 46 18.59 -14.58 -5.80
CA GLU A 46 18.18 -13.42 -6.62
C GLU A 46 16.68 -13.11 -6.56
N VAL A 47 15.89 -14.07 -6.06
CA VAL A 47 14.44 -13.98 -5.89
C VAL A 47 14.13 -13.70 -4.42
N PHE A 48 13.22 -12.77 -4.17
CA PHE A 48 12.61 -12.56 -2.86
C PHE A 48 11.09 -12.73 -2.96
N TYR A 49 10.45 -12.84 -1.81
CA TYR A 49 9.00 -13.03 -1.75
C TYR A 49 8.29 -11.76 -1.30
N PHE A 50 7.16 -11.49 -1.94
CA PHE A 50 6.16 -10.54 -1.46
C PHE A 50 4.94 -11.35 -1.04
N ASP A 51 4.71 -11.41 0.26
CA ASP A 51 3.68 -12.27 0.84
C ASP A 51 2.48 -11.44 1.26
N VAL A 52 1.28 -11.91 0.94
CA VAL A 52 0.04 -11.14 1.08
C VAL A 52 -1.06 -11.98 1.73
N ALA A 53 -1.74 -11.39 2.70
CA ALA A 53 -3.03 -11.86 3.21
C ALA A 53 -4.17 -11.20 2.41
N VAL A 54 -5.21 -11.97 2.10
CA VAL A 54 -6.41 -11.50 1.40
C VAL A 54 -7.58 -11.41 2.37
N ASP A 55 -8.47 -10.47 2.14
CA ASP A 55 -9.71 -10.34 2.90
C ASP A 55 -10.86 -9.90 1.99
N SER A 56 -12.04 -9.66 2.57
CA SER A 56 -13.21 -9.24 1.81
C SER A 56 -13.04 -7.87 1.12
N ALA A 57 -12.13 -7.02 1.62
CA ALA A 57 -11.84 -5.73 1.00
C ALA A 57 -10.82 -5.86 -0.14
N PHE A 58 -9.93 -6.85 -0.06
CA PHE A 58 -8.95 -7.14 -1.11
C PHE A 58 -8.98 -8.63 -1.52
N PRO A 59 -10.01 -9.07 -2.26
CA PRO A 59 -10.15 -10.47 -2.66
C PRO A 59 -8.97 -10.96 -3.52
N ALA A 60 -8.72 -12.27 -3.47
CA ALA A 60 -7.64 -12.89 -4.23
C ALA A 60 -7.85 -12.76 -5.75
N ASP A 61 -9.08 -12.97 -6.22
CA ASP A 61 -9.43 -13.06 -7.64
C ASP A 61 -10.13 -11.80 -8.16
N ASP A 62 -9.70 -10.64 -7.67
CA ASP A 62 -10.18 -9.34 -8.10
C ASP A 62 -9.03 -8.50 -8.70
N ALA A 63 -9.28 -7.91 -9.86
CA ALA A 63 -8.26 -7.18 -10.62
C ALA A 63 -7.88 -5.84 -9.97
N GLU A 64 -8.82 -5.19 -9.29
CA GLU A 64 -8.55 -3.93 -8.58
C GLU A 64 -7.72 -4.19 -7.33
N ALA A 65 -8.05 -5.24 -6.59
CA ALA A 65 -7.27 -5.73 -5.45
C ALA A 65 -5.85 -6.15 -5.88
N GLU A 66 -5.69 -6.79 -7.05
CA GLU A 66 -4.39 -7.11 -7.60
C GLU A 66 -3.56 -5.85 -7.89
N ALA A 67 -4.18 -4.83 -8.50
CA ALA A 67 -3.51 -3.55 -8.74
C ALA A 67 -3.11 -2.85 -7.44
N VAL A 68 -3.90 -2.98 -6.36
CA VAL A 68 -3.53 -2.48 -5.03
C VAL A 68 -2.30 -3.21 -4.50
N ARG A 69 -2.27 -4.55 -4.59
CA ARG A 69 -1.13 -5.37 -4.15
C ARG A 69 0.16 -5.01 -4.90
N MET A 70 0.09 -4.73 -6.21
CA MET A 70 1.26 -4.28 -6.97
C MET A 70 1.77 -2.91 -6.51
N ARG A 71 0.87 -1.98 -6.16
CA ARG A 71 1.28 -0.69 -5.56
C ARG A 71 1.95 -0.88 -4.20
N TRP A 72 1.45 -1.78 -3.37
CA TRP A 72 2.07 -2.12 -2.10
C TRP A 72 3.48 -2.69 -2.27
N LEU A 73 3.69 -3.57 -3.25
CA LEU A 73 5.02 -4.06 -3.61
C LEU A 73 5.95 -2.91 -3.98
N ASP A 74 5.54 -2.01 -4.89
CA ASP A 74 6.33 -0.84 -5.27
C ASP A 74 6.70 0.04 -4.07
N GLU A 75 5.75 0.30 -3.18
CA GLU A 75 5.98 1.10 -1.97
C GLU A 75 6.96 0.42 -1.01
N TRP A 76 6.86 -0.90 -0.83
CA TRP A 76 7.83 -1.66 -0.04
C TRP A 76 9.24 -1.58 -0.60
N LEU A 77 9.39 -1.78 -1.91
CA LEU A 77 10.69 -1.72 -2.57
C LEU A 77 11.31 -0.33 -2.46
N LYS A 78 10.49 0.71 -2.62
CA LYS A 78 10.92 2.10 -2.42
C LYS A 78 11.39 2.35 -0.98
N LEU A 79 10.62 1.91 0.02
CA LEU A 79 10.97 2.10 1.44
C LEU A 79 12.24 1.36 1.82
N ARG A 80 12.43 0.15 1.30
CA ARG A 80 13.62 -0.69 1.57
C ARG A 80 14.80 -0.36 0.66
N LYS A 81 14.65 0.59 -0.27
CA LYS A 81 15.66 0.95 -1.28
C LYS A 81 16.12 -0.28 -2.11
N MET A 82 15.18 -1.16 -2.41
CA MET A 82 15.39 -2.37 -3.22
C MET A 82 14.97 -2.12 -4.67
N CYS A 83 15.60 -2.84 -5.59
CA CYS A 83 15.27 -2.82 -7.02
C CYS A 83 15.14 -1.39 -7.65
N PRO A 84 16.19 -0.55 -7.59
CA PRO A 84 16.11 0.83 -8.11
C PRO A 84 15.79 0.92 -9.61
N ASP A 85 16.14 -0.12 -10.38
CA ASP A 85 15.88 -0.22 -11.82
C ASP A 85 14.55 -0.93 -12.13
N GLY A 86 13.70 -1.13 -11.12
CA GLY A 86 12.42 -1.82 -11.21
C GLY A 86 12.52 -3.32 -10.91
N HIS A 87 11.35 -3.97 -10.90
CA HIS A 87 11.21 -5.38 -10.55
C HIS A 87 10.36 -6.14 -11.58
N GLU A 88 10.34 -7.46 -11.44
CA GLU A 88 9.52 -8.39 -12.21
C GLU A 88 8.90 -9.40 -11.24
N VAL A 89 7.59 -9.61 -11.37
CA VAL A 89 6.88 -10.70 -10.70
C VAL A 89 6.99 -11.93 -11.60
N LEU A 90 7.63 -12.98 -11.11
CA LEU A 90 7.85 -14.22 -11.82
C LEU A 90 6.65 -15.16 -11.65
N GLU A 91 6.11 -15.24 -10.43
CA GLU A 91 5.00 -16.12 -10.11
C GLU A 91 4.12 -15.50 -9.01
N ARG A 92 2.81 -15.78 -9.08
CA ARG A 92 1.82 -15.54 -8.02
C ARG A 92 1.15 -16.88 -7.71
N ARG A 93 1.27 -17.36 -6.48
CA ARG A 93 0.73 -18.65 -6.05
C ARG A 93 0.23 -18.63 -4.62
N SER A 94 -0.59 -19.61 -4.25
CA SER A 94 -0.87 -19.91 -2.85
C SER A 94 0.32 -20.60 -2.19
N PHE A 95 0.36 -20.55 -0.87
CA PHE A 95 1.34 -21.29 -0.09
C PHE A 95 1.12 -22.80 -0.17
N GLY A 96 2.22 -23.55 -0.27
CA GLY A 96 2.18 -25.00 -0.17
C GLY A 96 1.89 -25.47 1.26
N PHE A 97 1.30 -26.66 1.42
CA PHE A 97 0.94 -27.22 2.73
C PHE A 97 2.15 -27.38 3.69
N LEU A 98 3.33 -27.68 3.15
CA LEU A 98 4.56 -27.87 3.93
C LEU A 98 5.48 -26.64 3.92
N GLU A 99 5.04 -25.53 3.34
CA GLU A 99 5.85 -24.32 3.21
C GLU A 99 5.84 -23.52 4.53
N ASP A 100 6.99 -22.95 4.90
CA ASP A 100 7.10 -22.10 6.09
C ASP A 100 6.30 -20.78 5.87
N ASN A 101 5.22 -20.62 6.63
CA ASN A 101 4.31 -19.49 6.55
C ASN A 101 3.82 -19.06 7.96
N PRO A 102 4.73 -18.57 8.81
CA PRO A 102 4.42 -18.25 10.20
C PRO A 102 3.47 -17.04 10.33
N ALA A 103 3.41 -16.18 9.32
CA ALA A 103 2.50 -15.04 9.26
C ALA A 103 1.12 -15.38 8.67
N HIS A 104 0.86 -16.66 8.35
CA HIS A 104 -0.40 -17.15 7.79
C HIS A 104 -0.91 -16.32 6.60
N ARG A 105 -0.02 -16.02 5.66
CA ARG A 105 -0.34 -15.31 4.42
C ARG A 105 -1.03 -16.25 3.43
N ASP A 106 -1.82 -15.69 2.51
CA ASP A 106 -2.63 -16.47 1.57
C ASP A 106 -1.93 -16.63 0.21
N LEU A 107 -1.26 -15.57 -0.24
CA LEU A 107 -0.59 -15.48 -1.53
C LEU A 107 0.90 -15.17 -1.36
N ARG A 108 1.73 -15.80 -2.20
CA ARG A 108 3.15 -15.55 -2.35
C ARG A 108 3.44 -15.12 -3.78
N TYR A 109 4.12 -13.99 -3.90
CA TYR A 109 4.66 -13.49 -5.14
C TYR A 109 6.17 -13.72 -5.16
N GLU A 110 6.66 -14.40 -6.18
CA GLU A 110 8.09 -14.55 -6.42
C GLU A 110 8.56 -13.37 -7.26
N VAL A 111 9.47 -12.56 -6.71
CA VAL A 111 9.86 -11.27 -7.30
C VAL A 111 11.37 -11.23 -7.47
N ARG A 112 11.80 -10.68 -8.61
CA ARG A 112 13.21 -10.45 -8.91
C ARG A 112 13.44 -8.99 -9.26
N CYS A 113 14.56 -8.42 -8.81
CA CYS A 113 14.98 -7.10 -9.28
C CYS A 113 15.43 -7.18 -10.75
N ARG A 114 15.08 -6.18 -11.55
CA ARG A 114 15.62 -6.09 -12.91
C ARG A 114 17.12 -5.86 -12.86
N PRO A 115 17.90 -6.50 -13.75
CA PRO A 115 19.31 -6.21 -13.86
C PRO A 115 19.47 -4.74 -14.27
N ARG A 116 20.39 -4.04 -13.62
CA ARG A 116 20.78 -2.70 -14.04
C ARG A 116 21.29 -2.77 -15.46
N ALA A 117 20.69 -2.01 -16.37
CA ALA A 117 21.23 -1.89 -17.72
C ALA A 117 22.68 -1.41 -17.61
N ALA A 118 23.62 -2.18 -18.17
CA ALA A 118 25.03 -1.80 -18.15
C ALA A 118 25.16 -0.40 -18.78
N ALA A 119 25.68 0.55 -18.02
CA ALA A 119 25.96 1.88 -18.52
C ALA A 119 27.06 1.77 -19.60
N GLY A 120 26.67 1.84 -20.88
CA GLY A 120 27.59 2.00 -22.00
C GLY A 120 27.89 0.73 -22.78
N THR A 121 27.09 0.47 -23.80
CA THR A 121 27.59 -0.10 -25.06
C THR A 121 26.99 0.68 -26.22
N ALA A 122 27.25 1.99 -26.23
CA ALA A 122 27.20 2.77 -27.46
C ALA A 122 28.63 2.79 -28.03
N ALA A 123 29.03 1.67 -28.60
CA ALA A 123 30.19 1.61 -29.48
C ALA A 123 29.74 2.23 -30.81
N THR A 124 30.31 3.38 -31.12
CA THR A 124 30.24 4.04 -32.42
C THR A 124 30.62 3.06 -33.52
N SER A 125 29.82 2.99 -34.58
CA SER A 125 30.20 2.47 -35.89
C SER A 125 29.60 3.36 -36.96
#